data_AF-A0A2N3EQN5-F1
#
_entry.id   AF-A0A2N3EQN5-F1
#
_cell.length_a   1.000
_cell.length_b   1.000
_cell.length_c   1.000
_cell.angle_alpha   90.00
_cell.angle_beta   90.00
_cell.angle_gamma   90.00
#
_symmetry.space_group_name_H-M   'P 1'
#
loop_
_entity.id
_entity.type
_entity.pdbx_description
1 polymer ?
#
loop_
_entity_poly.entity_id
_entity_poly.type
_entity_poly.pdbx_seq_one_letter_code
_entity_poly.pdbx_strand_id
1 'polypeptide(L)'
;MKPIRLSLQAFGPFATTEVVDFRSAIETGLFGIYGQTGAGKSTLFSAMSFALFGAPTRTDQEPRSLRSDHAAADLPTEIEFVFELGAKTYLIRRRPAQERPKARGEGTTEDAAEASLFDVTGIPIDALGLGQSGRVIAEKKVSVVGQQVEELLGYGADQFRQIVLLPQGKFETFLAAKTDDRVKILRDLFDVTLYRDLAARLKEEASEAERALREQRSLYLARLVERGFESVDALELGIAAAESEVDAKRGHQRVAEAANETARKVLSEAEQVEKAFAAVDKARQALDDLEAKTGEIETLTRRVEAVTNASQARDLESAWHDAARDSRDAAKAVTDTNGPMS
;
A
#
# COMPACT_ATOMS: atom_id res chain seq x y z
N MET A 1 6.33 1.93 -45.05
CA MET A 1 6.94 1.09 -46.09
C MET A 1 6.63 1.69 -47.45
N LYS A 2 7.61 1.75 -48.36
CA LYS A 2 7.46 2.28 -49.72
C LYS A 2 7.82 1.18 -50.75
N PRO A 3 6.92 0.77 -51.65
CA PRO A 3 7.22 -0.26 -52.66
C PRO A 3 8.23 0.27 -53.68
N ILE A 4 9.16 -0.55 -54.17
CA ILE A 4 10.16 -0.12 -55.16
C ILE A 4 10.07 -0.96 -56.43
N ARG A 5 10.08 -2.29 -56.29
CA ARG A 5 9.95 -3.23 -57.41
C ARG A 5 9.14 -4.44 -56.98
N LEU A 6 8.21 -4.90 -57.81
CA LEU A 6 7.48 -6.15 -57.62
C LEU A 6 7.65 -7.01 -58.87
N SER A 7 8.23 -8.20 -58.73
CA SER A 7 8.26 -9.22 -59.77
C SER A 7 7.29 -10.33 -59.40
N LEU A 8 6.39 -10.68 -60.31
CA LEU A 8 5.43 -11.77 -60.16
C LEU A 8 5.67 -12.79 -61.26
N GLN A 9 5.82 -14.06 -60.91
CA GLN A 9 5.98 -15.14 -61.87
C GLN A 9 4.95 -16.23 -61.63
N ALA A 10 4.26 -16.65 -62.70
CA ALA A 10 3.24 -17.69 -62.65
C ALA A 10 2.18 -17.46 -61.55
N PHE A 11 1.74 -16.21 -61.36
CA PHE A 11 0.92 -15.78 -60.21
C PHE A 11 -0.39 -15.13 -60.65
N GLY A 12 -1.52 -15.68 -60.22
CA GLY A 12 -2.86 -15.22 -60.57
C GLY A 12 -3.11 -15.23 -62.09
N PRO A 13 -3.47 -14.10 -62.72
CA PRO A 13 -3.66 -14.03 -64.18
C PRO A 13 -2.34 -13.92 -64.96
N PHE A 14 -1.19 -13.78 -64.29
CA PHE A 14 0.11 -13.61 -64.93
C PHE A 14 0.78 -14.98 -65.12
N ALA A 15 0.72 -15.51 -66.35
CA ALA A 15 1.30 -16.80 -66.72
C ALA A 15 2.84 -16.79 -66.75
N THR A 16 3.43 -15.63 -67.07
CA THR A 16 4.87 -15.40 -67.20
C THR A 16 5.38 -14.48 -66.09
N THR A 17 6.64 -14.07 -66.17
CA THR A 17 7.23 -13.10 -65.25
C THR A 17 6.85 -11.68 -65.68
N GLU A 18 6.19 -10.96 -64.78
CA GLU A 18 5.86 -9.55 -64.94
C GLU A 18 6.56 -8.73 -63.85
N VAL A 19 7.14 -7.60 -64.25
CA VAL A 19 7.88 -6.71 -63.34
C VAL A 19 7.23 -5.35 -63.32
N VAL A 20 6.85 -4.90 -62.13
CA VAL A 20 6.31 -3.57 -61.86
C VAL A 20 7.35 -2.76 -61.11
N ASP A 21 7.85 -1.70 -61.76
CA ASP A 21 8.74 -0.71 -61.14
C ASP A 21 7.92 0.47 -60.64
N PHE A 22 8.01 0.75 -59.33
CA PHE A 22 7.27 1.82 -58.67
C PHE A 22 8.08 3.11 -58.51
N ARG A 23 9.38 3.13 -58.84
CA ARG A 23 10.27 4.28 -58.59
C ARG A 23 9.72 5.57 -59.19
N SER A 24 9.41 5.55 -60.48
CA SER A 24 8.86 6.71 -61.20
C SER A 24 7.47 7.12 -60.69
N ALA A 25 6.64 6.15 -60.33
CA ALA A 25 5.26 6.36 -59.87
C ALA A 25 5.20 6.97 -58.45
N ILE A 26 6.21 6.72 -57.61
CA ILE A 26 6.24 7.26 -56.24
C ILE A 26 6.89 8.64 -56.18
N GLU A 27 7.81 8.96 -57.08
CA GLU A 27 8.35 10.33 -57.20
C GLU A 27 7.24 11.36 -57.44
N THR A 28 6.16 10.98 -58.12
CA THR A 28 4.99 11.84 -58.37
C THR A 28 3.99 11.90 -57.20
N GLY A 29 4.18 11.11 -56.15
CA GLY A 29 3.34 11.08 -54.93
C GLY A 29 1.97 10.42 -55.08
N LEU A 30 1.36 10.46 -56.27
CA LEU A 30 0.11 9.79 -56.61
C LEU A 30 0.25 9.07 -57.96
N PHE A 31 -0.19 7.82 -58.02
CA PHE A 31 -0.23 7.03 -59.25
C PHE A 31 -1.49 6.16 -59.30
N GLY A 32 -1.91 5.80 -60.51
CA GLY A 32 -3.08 4.96 -60.76
C GLY A 32 -2.69 3.68 -61.50
N ILE A 33 -3.29 2.56 -61.11
CA ILE A 33 -3.18 1.28 -61.82
C ILE A 33 -4.45 1.10 -62.65
N TYR A 34 -4.33 1.24 -63.97
CA TYR A 34 -5.45 1.17 -64.90
C TYR A 34 -5.46 -0.17 -65.65
N GLY A 35 -6.65 -0.65 -65.98
CA GLY A 35 -6.85 -1.88 -66.74
C GLY A 35 -8.29 -2.35 -66.68
N GLN A 36 -8.68 -3.27 -67.57
CA GLN A 36 -10.03 -3.85 -67.56
C GLN A 36 -10.29 -4.65 -66.28
N THR A 37 -11.56 -4.88 -65.94
CA THR A 37 -11.92 -5.82 -64.86
C THR A 37 -11.34 -7.20 -65.20
N GLY A 38 -10.69 -7.85 -64.23
CA GLY A 38 -9.99 -9.12 -64.45
C GLY A 38 -8.54 -9.00 -64.93
N ALA A 39 -8.04 -7.82 -65.28
CA ALA A 39 -6.65 -7.61 -65.72
C ALA A 39 -5.57 -7.76 -64.63
N GLY A 40 -5.91 -8.27 -63.44
CA GLY A 40 -4.93 -8.53 -62.36
C GLY A 40 -4.60 -7.34 -61.45
N LYS A 41 -5.34 -6.23 -61.51
CA LYS A 41 -5.11 -5.06 -60.62
C LYS A 41 -5.10 -5.43 -59.14
N SER A 42 -6.12 -6.15 -58.68
CA SER A 42 -6.19 -6.65 -57.29
C SER A 42 -5.14 -7.72 -56.99
N THR A 43 -4.63 -8.40 -58.02
CA THR A 43 -3.57 -9.40 -57.90
C THR A 43 -2.24 -8.77 -57.51
N LEU A 44 -1.94 -7.55 -57.98
CA LEU A 44 -0.71 -6.84 -57.56
C LEU A 44 -0.67 -6.62 -56.05
N PHE A 45 -1.78 -6.20 -55.44
CA PHE A 45 -1.87 -6.07 -53.99
C PHE A 45 -1.82 -7.41 -53.26
N SER A 46 -2.46 -8.44 -53.84
CA SER A 46 -2.39 -9.81 -53.31
C SER A 46 -0.97 -10.35 -53.34
N ALA A 47 -0.18 -10.00 -54.36
CA ALA A 47 1.22 -10.39 -54.48
C ALA A 47 2.11 -9.66 -53.46
N MET A 48 1.89 -8.37 -53.22
CA MET A 48 2.59 -7.66 -52.13
C MET A 48 2.26 -8.28 -50.76
N SER A 49 0.98 -8.54 -50.49
CA SER A 49 0.54 -9.21 -49.25
C SER A 49 1.18 -10.60 -49.11
N PHE A 50 1.17 -11.38 -50.18
CA PHE A 50 1.78 -12.70 -50.18
C PHE A 50 3.29 -12.62 -49.99
N ALA A 51 4.00 -11.71 -50.67
CA ALA A 51 5.44 -11.54 -50.53
C ALA A 51 5.83 -11.21 -49.09
N LEU A 52 5.10 -10.30 -48.44
CA LEU A 52 5.41 -9.90 -47.07
C LEU A 52 5.02 -10.96 -46.04
N PHE A 53 3.80 -11.49 -46.12
CA PHE A 53 3.21 -12.29 -45.03
C PHE A 53 2.94 -13.76 -45.37
N GLY A 54 3.11 -14.15 -46.63
CA GLY A 54 2.78 -15.51 -47.11
C GLY A 54 1.29 -15.78 -47.25
N ALA A 55 0.45 -14.74 -47.14
CA ALA A 55 -0.99 -14.85 -47.22
C ALA A 55 -1.55 -13.83 -48.22
N PRO A 56 -2.54 -14.21 -49.05
CA PRO A 56 -3.16 -13.29 -50.00
C PRO A 56 -4.01 -12.23 -49.31
N THR A 57 -4.41 -11.21 -50.06
CA THR A 57 -5.28 -10.15 -49.53
C THR A 57 -6.66 -10.66 -49.11
N ARG A 58 -7.20 -11.66 -49.82
CA ARG A 58 -8.47 -12.31 -49.51
C ARG A 58 -8.26 -13.42 -48.49
N THR A 59 -8.91 -13.33 -47.33
CA THR A 59 -8.74 -14.27 -46.21
C THR A 59 -9.28 -15.67 -46.50
N ASP A 60 -10.19 -15.80 -47.46
CA ASP A 60 -10.77 -17.06 -47.94
C ASP A 60 -9.94 -17.74 -49.05
N GLN A 61 -8.89 -17.08 -49.54
CA GLN A 61 -8.07 -17.59 -50.63
C GLN A 61 -6.84 -18.34 -50.09
N GLU A 62 -6.65 -19.60 -50.49
CA GLU A 62 -5.46 -20.37 -50.09
C GLU A 62 -4.22 -19.95 -50.91
N PRO A 63 -3.02 -19.91 -50.31
CA PRO A 63 -1.77 -19.60 -51.02
C PRO A 63 -1.50 -20.46 -52.27
N ARG A 64 -1.92 -21.73 -52.27
CA ARG A 64 -1.75 -22.63 -53.42
C ARG A 64 -2.59 -22.21 -54.63
N SER A 65 -3.77 -21.64 -54.38
CA SER A 65 -4.66 -21.11 -55.42
C SER A 65 -4.12 -19.84 -56.09
N LEU A 66 -2.94 -19.35 -55.68
CA LEU A 66 -2.30 -18.19 -56.27
C LEU A 66 -1.46 -18.52 -57.51
N ARG A 67 -1.16 -19.80 -57.76
CA ARG A 67 -0.50 -20.20 -59.02
C ARG A 67 -1.42 -19.92 -60.21
N SER A 68 -0.84 -19.43 -61.31
CA SER A 68 -1.57 -19.24 -62.56
C SER A 68 -1.82 -20.56 -63.28
N ASP A 69 -3.07 -20.83 -63.65
CA ASP A 69 -3.46 -22.01 -64.43
C ASP A 69 -2.91 -21.98 -65.87
N HIS A 70 -2.50 -20.80 -66.34
CA HIS A 70 -1.95 -20.61 -67.68
C HIS A 70 -0.41 -20.67 -67.71
N ALA A 71 0.25 -20.86 -66.56
CA ALA A 71 1.70 -20.96 -66.50
C ALA A 71 2.20 -22.34 -66.95
N ALA A 72 3.38 -22.37 -67.58
CA ALA A 72 4.05 -23.62 -67.90
C ALA A 72 4.32 -24.44 -66.62
N ALA A 73 4.16 -25.77 -66.70
CA ALA A 73 4.26 -26.65 -65.54
C ALA A 73 5.64 -26.59 -64.84
N ASP A 74 6.70 -26.34 -65.60
CA ASP A 74 8.08 -26.22 -65.14
C ASP A 74 8.46 -24.80 -64.66
N LEU A 75 7.61 -23.80 -64.91
CA LEU A 75 7.84 -22.44 -64.44
C LEU A 75 7.38 -22.30 -62.98
N PRO A 76 8.28 -22.03 -62.02
CA PRO A 76 7.92 -21.92 -60.61
C PRO A 76 7.12 -20.63 -60.35
N THR A 77 6.15 -20.74 -59.48
CA THR A 77 5.43 -19.60 -58.88
C THR A 77 6.36 -18.91 -57.90
N GLU A 78 6.68 -17.65 -58.13
CA GLU A 78 7.62 -16.88 -57.33
C GLU A 78 7.22 -15.40 -57.30
N ILE A 79 7.36 -14.78 -56.13
CA ILE A 79 7.24 -13.34 -56.00
C ILE A 79 8.52 -12.79 -55.39
N GLU A 80 9.02 -11.73 -56.02
CA GLU A 80 10.10 -10.91 -55.50
C GLU A 80 9.56 -9.50 -55.23
N PHE A 81 9.75 -8.99 -54.02
CA PHE A 81 9.30 -7.66 -53.66
C PHE A 81 10.42 -6.88 -52.97
N VAL A 82 10.74 -5.72 -53.54
CA VAL A 82 11.72 -4.77 -53.03
C VAL A 82 10.98 -3.58 -52.47
N PHE A 83 11.31 -3.20 -51.23
CA PHE A 83 10.67 -2.07 -50.54
C PHE A 83 11.65 -1.33 -49.64
N GLU A 84 11.32 -0.07 -49.37
CA GLU A 84 12.04 0.79 -48.43
C GLU A 84 11.28 0.91 -47.11
N LEU A 85 12.05 0.93 -46.01
CA LEU A 85 11.57 1.26 -44.67
C LEU A 85 12.57 2.18 -43.98
N GLY A 86 12.22 3.47 -43.89
CA GLY A 86 13.15 4.51 -43.44
C GLY A 86 14.33 4.62 -44.41
N ALA A 87 15.55 4.54 -43.89
CA ALA A 87 16.78 4.61 -44.68
C ALA A 87 17.27 3.24 -45.21
N LYS A 88 16.52 2.15 -44.97
CA LYS A 88 16.92 0.80 -45.36
C LYS A 88 16.06 0.25 -46.49
N THR A 89 16.67 -0.58 -47.33
CA THR A 89 16.02 -1.24 -48.46
C THR A 89 16.07 -2.75 -48.27
N TYR A 90 14.95 -3.40 -48.47
CA TYR A 90 14.78 -4.83 -48.25
C TYR A 90 14.26 -5.53 -49.50
N LEU A 91 14.69 -6.78 -49.64
CA LEU A 91 14.27 -7.70 -50.69
C LEU A 91 13.65 -8.92 -50.03
N ILE A 92 12.39 -9.22 -50.34
CA ILE A 92 11.74 -10.47 -49.96
C ILE A 92 11.42 -11.32 -51.17
N ARG A 93 11.77 -12.60 -51.11
CA ARG A 93 11.41 -13.62 -52.09
C ARG A 93 10.55 -14.68 -51.43
N ARG A 94 9.45 -15.05 -52.06
CA ARG A 94 8.59 -16.14 -51.59
C ARG A 94 8.11 -17.03 -52.72
N ARG A 95 8.06 -18.33 -52.43
CA ARG A 95 7.49 -19.38 -53.26
C ARG A 95 6.42 -20.12 -52.45
N PRO A 96 5.18 -20.25 -52.93
CA PRO A 96 4.20 -21.10 -52.28
C PRO A 96 4.60 -22.57 -52.43
N ALA A 97 4.03 -23.44 -51.59
CA ALA A 97 4.06 -24.87 -51.86
C ALA A 97 3.36 -25.13 -53.18
N GLN A 98 4.01 -25.86 -54.09
CA GLN A 98 3.53 -26.03 -55.46
C GLN A 98 4.01 -27.34 -56.07
N GLU A 99 3.22 -27.88 -57.01
CA GLU A 99 3.65 -29.02 -57.80
C GLU A 99 4.58 -28.57 -58.92
N ARG A 100 5.60 -29.39 -59.18
CA ARG A 100 6.48 -29.26 -60.34
C ARG A 100 6.71 -30.61 -61.02
N PRO A 101 7.06 -30.64 -62.31
CA PRO A 101 7.53 -31.85 -62.96
C PRO A 101 8.73 -32.46 -62.23
N LYS A 102 8.77 -33.79 -62.16
CA LYS A 102 9.95 -34.50 -61.65
C LYS A 102 11.14 -34.25 -62.59
N ALA A 103 12.32 -34.07 -62.00
CA ALA A 103 13.55 -33.89 -62.77
C ALA A 103 13.95 -35.16 -63.55
N ARG A 104 13.42 -36.33 -63.16
CA ARG A 104 13.59 -37.62 -63.84
C ARG A 104 12.29 -38.43 -63.72
N GLY A 105 11.86 -39.06 -64.82
CA GLY A 105 10.63 -39.86 -64.89
C GLY A 105 9.37 -39.03 -65.16
N GLU A 106 8.23 -39.71 -65.30
CA GLU A 106 6.92 -39.09 -65.51
C GLU A 106 6.25 -38.70 -64.17
N GLY A 107 5.41 -37.66 -64.20
CA GLY A 107 4.63 -37.16 -63.07
C GLY A 107 5.21 -35.93 -62.36
N THR A 108 4.54 -35.51 -61.28
CA THR A 108 4.85 -34.30 -60.49
C THR A 108 5.45 -34.64 -59.13
N THR A 109 6.15 -33.69 -58.53
CA THR A 109 6.60 -33.68 -57.13
C THR A 109 6.22 -32.36 -56.50
N GLU A 110 6.03 -32.35 -55.18
CA GLU A 110 5.69 -31.13 -54.44
C GLU A 110 6.97 -30.45 -53.94
N ASP A 111 7.12 -29.17 -54.25
CA ASP A 111 8.09 -28.30 -53.61
C ASP A 111 7.45 -27.64 -52.39
N ALA A 112 8.19 -27.60 -51.28
CA ALA A 112 7.76 -26.93 -50.07
C ALA A 112 7.72 -25.40 -50.29
N ALA A 113 6.93 -24.70 -49.47
CA ALA A 113 6.95 -23.25 -49.47
C ALA A 113 8.32 -22.73 -48.98
N GLU A 114 8.85 -21.71 -49.65
CA GLU A 114 10.14 -21.10 -49.35
C GLU A 114 9.99 -19.59 -49.17
N ALA A 115 10.81 -19.03 -48.30
CA ALA A 115 10.90 -17.59 -48.11
C ALA A 115 12.34 -17.18 -47.80
N SER A 116 12.73 -15.99 -48.26
CA SER A 116 13.98 -15.36 -47.90
C SER A 116 13.85 -13.84 -47.84
N LEU A 117 14.48 -13.24 -46.84
CA LEU A 117 14.50 -11.81 -46.58
C LEU A 117 15.95 -11.34 -46.51
N PHE A 118 16.23 -10.26 -47.22
CA PHE A 118 17.57 -9.69 -47.32
C PHE A 118 17.56 -8.18 -47.08
N ASP A 119 18.65 -7.70 -46.49
CA ASP A 119 19.03 -6.30 -46.44
C ASP A 119 19.84 -5.97 -47.70
N VAL A 120 19.29 -5.12 -48.55
CA VAL A 120 19.88 -4.71 -49.83
C VAL A 120 20.23 -3.21 -49.83
N THR A 121 20.37 -2.63 -48.64
CA THR A 121 20.72 -1.21 -48.46
C THR A 121 22.04 -0.91 -49.18
N GLY A 122 22.02 0.10 -50.06
CA GLY A 122 23.18 0.52 -50.86
C GLY A 122 23.45 -0.31 -52.11
N ILE A 123 22.63 -1.30 -52.42
CA ILE A 123 22.72 -2.08 -53.67
C ILE A 123 21.78 -1.45 -54.72
N PRO A 124 22.26 -1.15 -55.94
CA PRO A 124 21.39 -0.69 -57.02
C PRO A 124 20.28 -1.70 -57.32
N ILE A 125 19.03 -1.22 -57.40
CA ILE A 125 17.84 -2.09 -57.58
C ILE A 125 17.94 -2.91 -58.88
N ASP A 126 18.49 -2.31 -59.93
CA ASP A 126 18.65 -2.96 -61.24
C ASP A 126 19.74 -4.05 -61.23
N ALA A 127 20.61 -4.06 -60.22
CA ALA A 127 21.60 -5.11 -60.01
C ALA A 127 21.07 -6.29 -59.16
N LEU A 128 19.87 -6.17 -58.57
CA LEU A 128 19.25 -7.24 -57.79
C LEU A 128 18.77 -8.37 -58.71
N GLY A 129 19.28 -9.58 -58.49
CA GLY A 129 18.99 -10.77 -59.30
C GLY A 129 19.59 -12.06 -58.74
N LEU A 130 19.71 -13.09 -59.59
CA LEU A 130 20.12 -14.47 -59.22
C LEU A 130 21.54 -14.60 -58.61
N GLY A 131 22.37 -13.56 -58.64
CA GLY A 131 23.75 -13.58 -58.12
C GLY A 131 24.06 -12.55 -57.02
N GLN A 132 23.17 -11.60 -56.74
CA GLN A 132 23.41 -10.53 -55.76
C GLN A 132 22.14 -10.29 -54.94
N SER A 133 22.04 -11.02 -53.83
CA SER A 133 20.86 -11.00 -52.95
C SER A 133 21.04 -10.15 -51.70
N GLY A 134 22.10 -9.35 -51.58
CA GLY A 134 22.36 -8.57 -50.36
C GLY A 134 22.65 -9.44 -49.13
N ARG A 135 22.58 -8.85 -47.94
CA ARG A 135 22.87 -9.53 -46.67
C ARG A 135 21.63 -10.29 -46.20
N VAL A 136 21.77 -11.61 -46.01
CA VAL A 136 20.69 -12.47 -45.50
C VAL A 136 20.25 -12.02 -44.11
N ILE A 137 18.95 -11.80 -43.92
CA ILE A 137 18.31 -11.61 -42.62
C ILE A 137 17.71 -12.94 -42.14
N ALA A 138 16.93 -13.60 -43.01
CA ALA A 138 16.32 -14.90 -42.74
C ALA A 138 16.06 -15.65 -44.05
N GLU A 139 16.19 -16.98 -44.04
CA GLU A 139 15.98 -17.85 -45.21
C GLU A 139 15.41 -19.22 -44.82
N LYS A 140 14.89 -19.95 -45.83
CA LYS A 140 14.41 -21.35 -45.80
C LYS A 140 13.14 -21.56 -44.99
N LYS A 141 13.11 -21.20 -43.70
CA LYS A 141 11.93 -21.44 -42.85
C LYS A 141 10.94 -20.29 -42.96
N VAL A 142 9.82 -20.53 -43.65
CA VAL A 142 8.78 -19.52 -43.92
C VAL A 142 8.26 -18.82 -42.65
N SER A 143 8.14 -19.55 -41.53
CA SER A 143 7.70 -18.96 -40.26
C SER A 143 8.70 -17.96 -39.68
N VAL A 144 10.01 -18.22 -39.82
CA VAL A 144 11.08 -17.35 -39.31
C VAL A 144 11.14 -16.08 -40.16
N VAL A 145 11.02 -16.21 -41.48
CA VAL A 145 10.95 -15.05 -42.38
C VAL A 145 9.69 -14.22 -42.10
N GLY A 146 8.54 -14.88 -41.88
CA GLY A 146 7.30 -14.19 -41.49
C GLY A 146 7.46 -13.37 -40.21
N GLN A 147 8.00 -13.96 -39.15
CA GLN A 147 8.26 -13.27 -37.89
C GLN A 147 9.20 -12.07 -38.08
N GLN A 148 10.29 -12.23 -38.83
CA GLN A 148 11.21 -11.12 -39.12
C GLN A 148 10.56 -9.99 -39.90
N VAL A 149 9.66 -10.30 -40.84
CA VAL A 149 8.91 -9.27 -41.57
C VAL A 149 7.93 -8.53 -40.65
N GLU A 150 7.21 -9.24 -39.78
CA GLU A 150 6.28 -8.62 -38.82
C GLU A 150 7.02 -7.74 -37.80
N GLU A 151 8.15 -8.21 -37.26
CA GLU A 151 9.02 -7.41 -36.38
C GLU A 151 9.55 -6.16 -37.09
N LEU A 152 9.92 -6.29 -38.36
CA LEU A 152 10.46 -5.19 -39.16
C LEU A 152 9.41 -4.15 -39.53
N LEU A 153 8.21 -4.58 -39.91
CA LEU A 153 7.12 -3.69 -40.29
C LEU A 153 6.35 -3.13 -39.07
N GLY A 154 6.36 -3.84 -37.94
CA GLY A 154 5.59 -3.52 -36.75
C GLY A 154 4.10 -3.86 -36.87
N TYR A 155 3.71 -4.60 -37.91
CA TYR A 155 2.34 -5.00 -38.17
C TYR A 155 2.25 -6.32 -38.95
N GLY A 156 1.14 -7.04 -38.77
CA GLY A 156 0.86 -8.32 -39.43
C GLY A 156 0.04 -8.19 -40.72
N ALA A 157 -0.31 -9.34 -41.30
CA ALA A 157 -1.05 -9.42 -42.56
C ALA A 157 -2.43 -8.74 -42.51
N ASP A 158 -3.15 -8.87 -41.39
CA ASP A 158 -4.49 -8.29 -41.23
C ASP A 158 -4.44 -6.77 -41.15
N GLN A 159 -3.50 -6.23 -40.37
CA GLN A 159 -3.26 -4.78 -40.30
C GLN A 159 -2.76 -4.23 -41.63
N PHE A 160 -1.90 -4.95 -42.37
CA PHE A 160 -1.49 -4.55 -43.72
C PHE A 160 -2.68 -4.46 -44.67
N ARG A 161 -3.60 -5.44 -44.65
CA ARG A 161 -4.83 -5.41 -45.46
C ARG A 161 -5.69 -4.20 -45.11
N GLN A 162 -5.82 -3.86 -43.84
CA GLN A 162 -6.60 -2.70 -43.39
C GLN A 162 -5.95 -1.37 -43.82
N ILE A 163 -4.63 -1.25 -43.74
CA ILE A 163 -3.90 0.00 -44.01
C ILE A 163 -3.70 0.23 -45.52
N VAL A 164 -3.33 -0.81 -46.27
CA VAL A 164 -2.90 -0.69 -47.67
C VAL A 164 -4.05 -0.90 -48.65
N LEU A 165 -5.06 -1.69 -48.28
CA LEU A 165 -6.25 -1.86 -49.09
C LEU A 165 -7.43 -1.22 -48.37
N LEU A 166 -7.92 -0.12 -48.90
CA LEU A 166 -9.29 0.27 -48.60
C LEU A 166 -10.21 -0.72 -49.32
N PRO A 167 -10.92 -1.61 -48.60
CA PRO A 167 -11.84 -2.54 -49.26
C PRO A 167 -12.88 -1.74 -50.04
N GLN A 168 -13.04 -2.10 -51.31
CA GLN A 168 -13.97 -1.46 -52.23
C GLN A 168 -15.38 -1.43 -51.60
N GLY A 169 -15.98 -0.24 -51.50
CA GLY A 169 -17.28 0.00 -50.86
C GLY A 169 -17.22 0.46 -49.39
N LYS A 170 -16.23 0.04 -48.56
CA LYS A 170 -16.18 0.51 -47.16
C LYS A 170 -15.80 1.99 -47.03
N PHE A 171 -15.07 2.53 -47.99
CA PHE A 171 -14.73 3.96 -48.00
C PHE A 171 -15.94 4.85 -48.32
N GLU A 172 -16.81 4.42 -49.23
CA GLU A 172 -18.10 5.08 -49.48
C GLU A 172 -18.97 5.06 -48.22
N THR A 173 -19.06 3.90 -47.56
CA THR A 173 -19.73 3.77 -46.26
C THR A 173 -19.13 4.70 -45.20
N PHE A 174 -17.80 4.84 -45.14
CA PHE A 174 -17.11 5.74 -44.23
C PHE A 174 -17.44 7.23 -44.48
N LEU A 175 -17.45 7.65 -45.75
CA LEU A 175 -17.80 9.03 -46.13
C LEU A 175 -19.27 9.34 -45.81
N ALA A 176 -20.17 8.39 -46.04
CA ALA A 176 -21.60 8.52 -45.77
C ALA A 176 -21.99 8.31 -44.29
N ALA A 177 -21.11 7.73 -43.47
CA ALA A 177 -21.38 7.40 -42.07
C ALA A 177 -21.51 8.65 -41.18
N LYS A 178 -22.42 8.56 -40.21
CA LYS A 178 -22.51 9.50 -39.07
C LYS A 178 -21.28 9.37 -38.17
N THR A 179 -21.00 10.40 -37.37
CA THR A 179 -19.78 10.49 -36.53
C THR A 179 -19.49 9.23 -35.73
N ASP A 180 -20.49 8.66 -35.05
CA ASP A 180 -20.29 7.47 -34.22
C ASP A 180 -19.94 6.21 -35.04
N ASP A 181 -20.57 6.05 -36.20
CA ASP A 181 -20.29 4.92 -37.10
C ASP A 181 -18.94 5.10 -37.80
N ARG A 182 -18.57 6.35 -38.10
CA ARG A 182 -17.24 6.70 -38.62
C ARG A 182 -16.13 6.35 -37.62
N VAL A 183 -16.36 6.61 -36.33
CA VAL A 183 -15.44 6.21 -35.25
C VAL A 183 -15.33 4.70 -35.14
N LYS A 184 -16.43 3.94 -35.28
CA LYS A 184 -16.36 2.46 -35.32
C LYS A 184 -15.53 1.97 -36.50
N ILE A 185 -15.76 2.49 -37.71
CA ILE A 185 -14.99 2.11 -38.90
C ILE A 185 -13.50 2.43 -38.73
N LEU A 186 -13.15 3.57 -38.13
CA LEU A 186 -11.74 3.91 -37.84
C LEU A 186 -11.12 2.98 -36.79
N ARG A 187 -11.88 2.59 -35.76
CA ARG A 187 -11.42 1.61 -34.76
C ARG A 187 -11.24 0.21 -35.35
N ASP A 188 -11.97 -0.13 -36.40
CA ASP A 188 -11.80 -1.40 -37.12
C ASP A 188 -10.62 -1.33 -38.11
N LEU A 189 -10.32 -0.13 -38.64
CA LEU A 189 -9.24 0.10 -39.60
C LEU A 189 -7.88 0.26 -38.92
N PHE A 190 -7.86 0.82 -37.71
CA PHE A 190 -6.68 1.02 -36.90
C PHE A 190 -6.75 0.14 -35.67
N ASP A 191 -5.74 -0.70 -35.44
CA ASP A 191 -5.68 -1.54 -34.25
C ASP A 191 -5.52 -0.68 -32.99
N VAL A 192 -6.64 -0.37 -32.36
CA VAL A 192 -6.73 0.36 -31.09
C VAL A 192 -7.21 -0.54 -29.95
N THR A 193 -7.13 -1.86 -30.13
CA THR A 193 -7.58 -2.85 -29.14
C THR A 193 -6.87 -2.66 -27.79
N LEU A 194 -5.55 -2.43 -27.83
CA LEU A 194 -4.73 -2.12 -26.65
C LEU A 194 -5.31 -0.95 -25.83
N TYR A 195 -5.64 0.17 -26.48
CA TYR A 195 -6.14 1.36 -25.81
C TYR A 195 -7.56 1.17 -25.29
N ARG A 196 -8.40 0.45 -26.04
CA ARG A 196 -9.76 0.09 -25.62
C ARG A 196 -9.72 -0.77 -24.35
N ASP A 197 -8.88 -1.78 -24.34
CA ASP A 197 -8.79 -2.74 -23.24
C ASP A 197 -8.20 -2.07 -21.99
N LEU A 198 -7.21 -1.19 -22.16
CA LEU A 198 -6.70 -0.34 -21.09
C LEU A 198 -7.78 0.59 -20.51
N ALA A 199 -8.55 1.27 -21.36
CA ALA A 199 -9.61 2.17 -20.93
C ALA A 199 -10.74 1.43 -20.19
N ALA A 200 -11.10 0.24 -20.68
CA ALA A 200 -12.10 -0.62 -20.04
C ALA A 200 -11.64 -1.04 -18.64
N ARG A 201 -10.39 -1.51 -18.52
CA ARG A 201 -9.80 -1.89 -17.24
C ARG A 201 -9.76 -0.73 -16.25
N LEU A 202 -9.27 0.45 -16.66
CA LEU A 202 -9.22 1.62 -15.78
C LEU A 202 -10.62 2.07 -15.32
N LYS A 203 -11.62 1.95 -16.18
CA LYS A 203 -13.02 2.26 -15.83
C LYS A 203 -13.57 1.27 -14.78
N GLU A 204 -13.24 0.00 -14.90
CA GLU A 204 -13.65 -1.03 -13.95
C GLU A 204 -12.98 -0.81 -12.58
N GLU A 205 -11.65 -0.60 -12.55
CA GLU A 205 -10.91 -0.28 -11.33
C GLU A 205 -11.46 0.98 -10.63
N ALA A 206 -11.77 2.04 -11.39
CA ALA A 206 -12.37 3.26 -10.86
C ALA A 206 -13.77 3.00 -10.27
N SER A 207 -14.60 2.20 -10.96
CA SER A 207 -15.95 1.88 -10.51
C SER A 207 -15.95 1.07 -9.21
N GLU A 208 -15.02 0.12 -9.07
CA GLU A 208 -14.84 -0.67 -7.86
C GLU A 208 -14.39 0.20 -6.69
N ALA A 209 -13.41 1.09 -6.89
CA ALA A 209 -12.94 2.02 -5.87
C ALA A 209 -14.06 2.97 -5.41
N GLU A 210 -14.86 3.51 -6.33
CA GLU A 210 -16.02 4.35 -6.00
C GLU A 210 -17.07 3.57 -5.21
N ARG A 211 -17.34 2.31 -5.57
CA ARG A 211 -18.28 1.45 -4.83
C ARG A 211 -17.78 1.21 -3.40
N ALA A 212 -16.52 0.81 -3.23
CA ALA A 212 -15.93 0.58 -1.92
C ALA A 212 -15.97 1.85 -1.04
N LEU A 213 -15.65 3.02 -1.61
CA LEU A 213 -15.71 4.29 -0.89
C LEU A 213 -17.14 4.64 -0.47
N ARG A 214 -18.14 4.42 -1.34
CA ARG A 214 -19.55 4.64 -1.01
C ARG A 214 -20.03 3.73 0.11
N GLU A 215 -19.70 2.45 0.05
CA GLU A 215 -20.06 1.47 1.08
C GLU A 215 -19.43 1.82 2.43
N GLN A 216 -18.13 2.15 2.45
CA GLN A 216 -17.44 2.58 3.67
C GLN A 216 -18.06 3.87 4.24
N ARG A 217 -18.30 4.89 3.41
CA ARG A 217 -18.95 6.14 3.86
C ARG A 217 -20.33 5.89 4.43
N SER A 218 -21.12 5.02 3.81
CA SER A 218 -22.43 4.62 4.33
C SER A 218 -22.32 3.96 5.72
N LEU A 219 -21.36 3.06 5.90
CA LEU A 219 -21.11 2.42 7.20
C LEU A 219 -20.66 3.41 8.28
N TYR A 220 -19.76 4.34 7.94
CA TYR A 220 -19.32 5.39 8.86
C TYR A 220 -20.47 6.29 9.30
N LEU A 221 -21.30 6.75 8.36
CA LEU A 221 -22.47 7.57 8.66
C LEU A 221 -23.49 6.82 9.51
N ALA A 222 -23.75 5.53 9.22
CA ALA A 222 -24.64 4.72 10.03
C ALA A 222 -24.17 4.60 11.49
N ARG A 223 -22.87 4.38 11.70
CA ARG A 223 -22.27 4.32 13.06
C ARG A 223 -22.30 5.67 13.78
N LEU A 224 -22.10 6.78 13.07
CA LEU A 224 -22.21 8.13 13.63
C LEU A 224 -23.64 8.36 14.16
N VAL A 225 -24.64 8.06 13.34
CA VAL A 225 -26.06 8.22 13.71
C VAL A 225 -26.44 7.31 14.89
N GLU A 226 -25.99 6.06 14.90
CA GLU A 226 -26.19 5.13 16.04
C GLU A 226 -25.64 5.70 17.35
N ARG A 227 -24.52 6.44 17.27
CA ARG A 227 -23.88 7.11 18.41
C ARG A 227 -24.46 8.49 18.73
N GLY A 228 -25.50 8.92 18.01
CA GLY A 228 -26.18 10.20 18.24
C GLY A 228 -25.52 11.41 17.59
N PHE A 229 -24.61 11.21 16.63
CA PHE A 229 -23.94 12.28 15.89
C PHE A 229 -24.41 12.31 14.43
N GLU A 230 -24.86 13.47 13.96
CA GLU A 230 -25.39 13.64 12.60
C GLU A 230 -24.29 13.79 11.54
N SER A 231 -23.07 14.15 11.96
CA SER A 231 -21.91 14.34 11.10
C SER A 231 -20.61 14.13 11.86
N VAL A 232 -19.49 14.03 11.12
CA VAL A 232 -18.15 14.01 11.71
C VAL A 232 -17.88 15.30 12.48
N ASP A 233 -18.27 16.45 11.94
CA ASP A 233 -18.12 17.75 12.61
C ASP A 233 -18.90 17.80 13.94
N ALA A 234 -20.10 17.21 13.98
CA ALA A 234 -20.88 17.10 15.22
C ALA A 234 -20.19 16.21 16.27
N LEU A 235 -19.53 15.13 15.84
CA LEU A 235 -18.73 14.28 16.72
C LEU A 235 -17.50 15.03 17.26
N GLU A 236 -16.78 15.76 16.41
CA GLU A 236 -15.61 16.56 16.83
C GLU A 236 -16.00 17.64 17.86
N LEU A 237 -17.11 18.34 17.62
CA LEU A 237 -17.68 19.29 18.58
C LEU A 237 -18.08 18.60 19.90
N GLY A 238 -18.68 17.42 19.82
CA GLY A 238 -19.04 16.62 21.00
C GLY A 238 -17.83 16.19 21.82
N ILE A 239 -16.73 15.78 21.17
CA ILE A 239 -15.47 15.43 21.83
C ILE A 239 -14.90 16.65 22.56
N ALA A 240 -14.80 17.79 21.88
CA ALA A 240 -14.27 19.02 22.47
C ALA A 240 -15.10 19.49 23.68
N ALA A 241 -16.43 19.38 23.60
CA ALA A 241 -17.32 19.70 24.72
C ALA A 241 -17.11 18.76 25.91
N ALA A 242 -16.98 17.46 25.66
CA ALA A 242 -16.72 16.46 26.70
C ALA A 242 -15.35 16.66 27.37
N GLU A 243 -14.30 16.96 26.60
CA GLU A 243 -12.97 17.27 27.12
C GLU A 243 -13.00 18.51 28.03
N SER A 244 -13.70 19.57 27.60
CA SER A 244 -13.88 20.77 28.43
C SER A 244 -14.63 20.48 29.73
N GLU A 245 -15.64 19.60 29.71
CA GLU A 245 -16.38 19.22 30.92
C GLU A 245 -15.51 18.40 31.88
N VAL A 246 -14.68 17.50 31.35
CA VAL A 246 -13.71 16.72 32.15
C VAL A 246 -12.70 17.65 32.82
N ASP A 247 -12.17 18.63 32.11
CA ASP A 247 -11.20 19.58 32.69
C ASP A 247 -11.85 20.47 33.77
N ALA A 248 -13.09 20.92 33.56
CA ALA A 248 -13.84 21.64 34.59
C ALA A 248 -14.06 20.78 35.85
N LYS A 249 -14.47 19.51 35.69
CA LYS A 249 -14.66 18.58 36.82
C LYS A 249 -13.35 18.26 37.54
N ARG A 250 -12.23 18.12 36.81
CA ARG A 250 -10.89 17.98 37.41
C ARG A 250 -10.49 19.23 38.19
N GLY A 251 -10.83 20.42 37.70
CA GLY A 251 -10.65 21.68 38.43
C GLY A 251 -11.40 21.67 39.76
N HIS A 252 -12.69 21.33 39.75
CA HIS A 252 -13.49 21.21 40.97
C HIS A 252 -12.95 20.17 41.95
N GLN A 253 -12.52 19.01 41.43
CA GLN A 253 -11.91 17.96 42.25
C GLN A 253 -10.66 18.46 42.99
N ARG A 254 -9.74 19.14 42.29
CA ARG A 254 -8.51 19.70 42.91
C ARG A 254 -8.82 20.71 44.02
N VAL A 255 -9.80 21.58 43.79
CA VAL A 255 -10.23 22.55 44.82
C VAL A 255 -10.82 21.85 46.03
N ALA A 256 -11.67 20.83 45.82
CA ALA A 256 -12.26 20.06 46.90
C ALA A 256 -11.21 19.27 47.69
N GLU A 257 -10.22 18.68 47.02
CA GLU A 257 -9.10 17.99 47.64
C GLU A 257 -8.25 18.93 48.51
N ALA A 258 -7.90 20.11 48.00
CA ALA A 258 -7.15 21.11 48.76
C ALA A 258 -7.92 21.63 49.99
N ALA A 259 -9.24 21.83 49.85
CA ALA A 259 -10.11 22.21 50.96
C ALA A 259 -10.18 21.09 52.02
N ASN A 260 -10.30 19.83 51.59
CA ASN A 260 -10.31 18.68 52.50
C ASN A 260 -8.98 18.55 53.27
N GLU A 261 -7.84 18.72 52.58
CA GLU A 261 -6.53 18.68 53.22
C GLU A 261 -6.37 19.79 54.26
N THR A 262 -6.84 21.01 53.94
CA THR A 262 -6.84 22.13 54.89
C THR A 262 -7.72 21.84 56.10
N ALA A 263 -8.94 21.32 55.89
CA ALA A 263 -9.85 20.94 56.97
C ALA A 263 -9.25 19.84 57.87
N ARG A 264 -8.53 18.86 57.30
CA ARG A 264 -7.83 17.81 58.07
C ARG A 264 -6.70 18.38 58.93
N LYS A 265 -5.95 19.36 58.44
CA LYS A 265 -4.90 20.05 59.23
C LYS A 265 -5.52 20.77 60.42
N VAL A 266 -6.56 21.57 60.18
CA VAL A 266 -7.28 22.29 61.25
C VAL A 266 -7.87 21.33 62.28
N LEU A 267 -8.46 20.22 61.85
CA LEU A 267 -8.99 19.20 62.76
C LEU A 267 -7.87 18.60 63.62
N SER A 268 -6.72 18.25 63.03
CA SER A 268 -5.58 17.69 63.77
C SER A 268 -5.02 18.67 64.81
N GLU A 269 -4.94 19.96 64.46
CA GLU A 269 -4.54 21.00 65.41
C GLU A 269 -5.56 21.14 66.56
N ALA A 270 -6.86 21.13 66.25
CA ALA A 270 -7.92 21.17 67.26
C ALA A 270 -7.86 19.97 68.22
N GLU A 271 -7.65 18.75 67.70
CA GLU A 271 -7.47 17.54 68.51
C GLU A 271 -6.24 17.62 69.44
N GLN A 272 -5.15 18.25 69.00
CA GLN A 272 -3.98 18.47 69.86
C GLN A 272 -4.27 19.46 71.00
N VAL A 273 -5.00 20.53 70.69
CA VAL A 273 -5.45 21.51 71.70
C VAL A 273 -6.38 20.86 72.71
N GLU A 274 -7.34 20.05 72.26
CA GLU A 274 -8.25 19.30 73.16
C GLU A 274 -7.47 18.35 74.09
N LYS A 275 -6.47 17.63 73.58
CA LYS A 275 -5.57 16.80 74.41
C LYS A 275 -4.80 17.62 75.45
N ALA A 276 -4.34 18.83 75.10
CA ALA A 276 -3.64 19.70 76.02
C ALA A 276 -4.57 20.19 77.15
N PHE A 277 -5.82 20.56 76.84
CA PHE A 277 -6.81 20.89 77.86
C PHE A 277 -7.08 19.72 78.81
N ALA A 278 -7.29 18.50 78.28
CA ALA A 278 -7.48 17.31 79.09
C ALA A 278 -6.26 17.01 80.00
N ALA A 279 -5.04 17.31 79.55
CA ALA A 279 -3.83 17.16 80.36
C ALA A 279 -3.75 18.20 81.48
N VAL A 280 -4.16 19.46 81.22
CA VAL A 280 -4.25 20.51 82.24
C VAL A 280 -5.27 20.14 83.31
N ASP A 281 -6.46 19.65 82.93
CA ASP A 281 -7.49 19.26 83.88
C ASP A 281 -7.01 18.10 84.78
N LYS A 282 -6.32 17.11 84.22
CA LYS A 282 -5.69 16.03 85.00
C LYS A 282 -4.59 16.55 85.94
N ALA A 283 -3.76 17.49 85.47
CA ALA A 283 -2.71 18.07 86.29
C ALA A 283 -3.29 18.89 87.46
N ARG A 284 -4.39 19.61 87.23
CA ARG A 284 -5.14 20.33 88.28
C ARG A 284 -5.71 19.36 89.31
N GLN A 285 -6.39 18.29 88.89
CA GLN A 285 -6.88 17.27 89.81
C GLN A 285 -5.76 16.65 90.65
N ALA A 286 -4.62 16.34 90.03
CA ALA A 286 -3.47 15.79 90.75
C ALA A 286 -2.87 16.79 91.76
N LEU A 287 -2.87 18.08 91.44
CA LEU A 287 -2.46 19.13 92.36
C LEU A 287 -3.43 19.25 93.54
N ASP A 288 -4.74 19.31 93.28
CA ASP A 288 -5.78 19.37 94.31
C ASP A 288 -5.66 18.16 95.27
N ASP A 289 -5.42 16.95 94.74
CA ASP A 289 -5.20 15.73 95.52
C ASP A 289 -3.93 15.79 96.41
N LEU A 290 -2.86 16.43 95.92
CA LEU A 290 -1.61 16.64 96.67
C LEU A 290 -1.80 17.69 97.77
N GLU A 291 -2.48 18.79 97.47
CA GLU A 291 -2.81 19.84 98.43
C GLU A 291 -3.69 19.29 99.56
N ALA A 292 -4.70 18.48 99.24
CA ALA A 292 -5.54 17.81 100.25
C ALA A 292 -4.74 16.94 101.22
N LYS A 293 -3.70 16.26 100.74
CA LYS A 293 -2.78 15.46 101.56
C LYS A 293 -1.84 16.30 102.42
N THR A 294 -1.65 17.58 102.12
CA THR A 294 -0.76 18.46 102.88
C THR A 294 -1.26 18.63 104.32
N GLY A 295 -2.58 18.73 104.53
CA GLY A 295 -3.16 18.77 105.87
C GLY A 295 -2.94 17.48 106.67
N GLU A 296 -2.99 16.32 106.00
CA GLU A 296 -2.65 15.03 106.63
C GLU A 296 -1.16 14.95 106.98
N ILE A 297 -0.28 15.41 106.09
CA ILE A 297 1.16 15.48 106.31
C ILE A 297 1.47 16.39 107.50
N GLU A 298 0.89 17.59 107.59
CA GLU A 298 1.09 18.50 108.73
C GLU A 298 0.61 17.89 110.05
N THR A 299 -0.50 17.15 110.03
CA THR A 299 -1.02 16.46 111.21
C THR A 299 -0.10 15.33 111.64
N LEU A 300 0.42 14.56 110.69
CA LEU A 300 1.42 13.52 110.93
C LEU A 300 2.72 14.12 111.47
N THR A 301 3.21 15.22 110.90
CA THR A 301 4.39 15.95 111.37
C THR A 301 4.23 16.39 112.82
N ARG A 302 3.10 17.04 113.17
CA ARG A 302 2.80 17.42 114.56
C ARG A 302 2.74 16.22 115.51
N ARG A 303 2.22 15.08 115.05
CA ARG A 303 2.21 13.83 115.82
C ARG A 303 3.61 13.29 116.05
N VAL A 304 4.46 13.31 115.03
CA VAL A 304 5.87 12.92 115.16
C VAL A 304 6.57 13.82 116.16
N GLU A 305 6.45 15.15 116.04
CA GLU A 305 7.01 16.11 116.99
C GLU A 305 6.55 15.86 118.44
N ALA A 306 5.25 15.61 118.65
CA ALA A 306 4.71 15.30 119.97
C ALA A 306 5.29 14.00 120.55
N VAL A 307 5.43 12.95 119.73
CA VAL A 307 6.05 11.68 120.14
C VAL A 307 7.54 11.88 120.44
N THR A 308 8.26 12.67 119.63
CA THR A 308 9.66 13.00 119.88
C THR A 308 9.84 13.75 121.20
N ASN A 309 9.03 14.77 121.46
CA ASN A 309 9.06 15.51 122.73
C ASN A 309 8.72 14.63 123.93
N ALA A 310 7.72 13.74 123.81
CA ALA A 310 7.37 12.79 124.86
C ALA A 310 8.51 11.77 125.12
N SER A 311 9.21 11.33 124.07
CA SER A 311 10.38 10.44 124.23
C SER A 311 11.50 11.12 125.00
N GLN A 312 11.81 12.39 124.67
CA GLN A 312 12.81 13.18 125.39
C GLN A 312 12.41 13.43 126.85
N ALA A 313 11.12 13.67 127.12
CA ALA A 313 10.62 13.82 128.49
C ALA A 313 10.71 12.50 129.29
N ARG A 314 10.46 11.34 128.66
CA ARG A 314 10.62 10.02 129.28
C ARG A 314 12.09 9.73 129.60
N ASP A 315 13.01 10.13 128.72
CA ASP A 315 14.45 10.02 128.98
C ASP A 315 14.87 10.89 130.19
N LEU A 316 14.28 12.07 130.34
CA LEU A 316 14.47 12.92 131.52
C LEU A 316 13.82 12.35 132.79
N GLU A 317 12.63 11.75 132.67
CA GLU A 317 11.93 11.10 133.79
C GLU A 317 12.67 9.85 134.28
N SER A 318 13.25 9.06 133.38
CA SER A 318 14.10 7.91 133.75
C SER A 318 15.35 8.39 134.49
N ALA A 319 16.01 9.43 133.98
CA ALA A 319 17.15 10.07 134.65
C ALA A 319 16.77 10.61 136.03
N TRP A 320 15.58 11.20 136.20
CA TRP A 320 15.09 11.65 137.50
C TRP A 320 14.76 10.49 138.45
N HIS A 321 14.10 9.43 137.96
CA HIS A 321 13.79 8.24 138.77
C HIS A 321 15.06 7.53 139.24
N ASP A 322 16.07 7.44 138.38
CA ASP A 322 17.37 6.88 138.72
C ASP A 322 18.07 7.75 139.77
N ALA A 323 18.11 9.08 139.59
CA ALA A 323 18.62 10.00 140.61
C ALA A 323 17.85 9.93 141.95
N ALA A 324 16.53 9.74 141.91
CA ALA A 324 15.69 9.60 143.11
C ALA A 324 15.84 8.22 143.77
N ARG A 325 16.20 7.18 143.00
CA ARG A 325 16.59 5.86 143.51
C ARG A 325 17.93 5.95 144.20
N ASP A 326 18.92 6.55 143.53
CA ASP A 326 20.25 6.80 144.08
C ASP A 326 20.16 7.61 145.38
N SER A 327 19.29 8.62 145.43
CA SER A 327 19.03 9.39 146.66
C SER A 327 18.35 8.57 147.76
N ARG A 328 17.43 7.66 147.42
CA ARG A 328 16.79 6.77 148.40
C ARG A 328 17.74 5.70 148.91
N ASP A 329 18.56 5.13 148.06
CA ASP A 329 19.58 4.16 148.43
C ASP A 329 20.66 4.83 149.30
N ALA A 330 21.03 6.08 149.00
CA ALA A 330 21.85 6.91 149.89
C ALA A 330 21.17 7.17 151.24
N ALA A 331 19.86 7.49 151.27
CA ALA A 331 19.13 7.70 152.52
C ALA A 331 18.94 6.41 153.33
N LYS A 332 18.74 5.26 152.68
CA LYS A 332 18.67 3.94 153.32
C LYS A 332 20.02 3.53 153.92
N ALA A 333 21.11 3.79 153.21
CA ALA A 333 22.46 3.62 153.75
C ALA A 333 22.71 4.47 155.00
N VAL A 334 22.07 5.63 155.12
CA VAL A 334 22.13 6.51 156.30
C VAL A 334 21.22 6.05 157.45
N THR A 335 20.08 5.40 157.16
CA THR A 335 19.20 4.83 158.22
C THR A 335 19.63 3.46 158.71
N ASP A 336 20.21 2.61 157.85
CA ASP A 336 20.75 1.29 158.22
C ASP A 336 22.06 1.39 159.01
N THR A 337 22.68 2.57 159.05
CA THR A 337 23.88 2.84 159.86
C THR A 337 23.58 3.34 161.28
N ASN A 338 22.32 3.59 161.65
CA ASN A 338 21.96 4.09 163.00
C ASN A 338 20.87 3.26 163.71
N GLY A 339 20.92 1.93 163.55
CA GLY A 339 20.43 0.98 164.56
C GLY A 339 21.43 0.89 165.74
N PRO A 340 20.95 0.75 166.99
CA PRO A 340 21.62 1.28 168.18
C PRO A 340 22.71 0.36 168.74
N MET A 341 23.85 0.92 169.13
CA MET A 341 24.70 0.38 170.20
C MET A 341 25.65 1.45 170.78
N SER A 342 25.57 1.58 172.11
CA SER A 342 26.53 2.16 173.08
C SER A 342 26.51 3.66 173.31
#